data_AF-A0A973JKS0-F1
#
_entry.id   AF-A0A973JKS0-F1
#
_cell.length_a   1.000
_cell.length_b   1.000
_cell.length_c   1.000
_cell.angle_alpha   90.00
_cell.angle_beta   90.00
_cell.angle_gamma   90.00
#
_symmetry.space_group_name_H-M   'P 1'
#
loop_
_entity.id
_entity.type
_entity.pdbx_description
1 polymer ?
#
loop_
_entity_poly.entity_id
_entity_poly.type
_entity_poly.pdbx_seq_one_letter_code
_entity_poly.pdbx_strand_id
1 'polypeptide(L)'
;DWYPLYAQVEQFTGARGAVVYSFAISTQNECLLCTTYFRRALKNRGEDINGRDLDAVEEDLAAFGRAIASAHRADRSLVGRLRERYGAEGLVALVGFGILMIGNNIVNSFLEVELDPGLRDLADELAAQAQAELAEHERSHAVPGLVVAPATSGAHA
;
A
#
# COMPACT_ATOMS: atom_id res chain seq x y z
N ASP A 1 2.85 22.99 3.58
CA ASP A 1 4.15 22.34 3.78
C ASP A 1 3.91 20.93 4.32
N TRP A 2 4.68 19.94 3.88
CA TRP A 2 4.47 18.52 4.16
C TRP A 2 4.80 18.17 5.62
N TYR A 3 5.96 18.62 6.13
CA TYR A 3 6.43 18.24 7.46
C TYR A 3 5.50 18.66 8.60
N PRO A 4 4.97 19.90 8.65
CA PRO A 4 4.07 20.30 9.73
C PRO A 4 2.75 19.50 9.74
N LEU A 5 2.24 19.15 8.56
CA LEU A 5 0.97 18.45 8.43
C LEU A 5 1.12 16.95 8.72
N TYR A 6 2.23 16.35 8.30
CA TYR A 6 2.59 14.99 8.71
C TYR A 6 2.76 14.90 10.24
N ALA A 7 3.49 15.83 10.84
CA ALA A 7 3.69 15.87 12.29
C ALA A 7 2.35 16.04 13.05
N GLN A 8 1.41 16.82 12.51
CA GLN A 8 0.08 16.95 13.08
C GLN A 8 -0.70 15.62 13.03
N VAL A 9 -0.65 14.90 11.90
CA VAL A 9 -1.28 13.57 11.79
C VAL A 9 -0.64 12.58 12.76
N GLU A 10 0.69 12.52 12.78
CA GLU A 10 1.47 11.68 13.69
C GLU A 10 1.13 11.92 15.15
N GLN A 11 0.87 13.16 15.56
CA GLN A 11 0.54 13.50 16.94
C GLN A 11 -0.69 12.74 17.47
N PHE A 12 -1.69 12.48 16.64
CA PHE A 12 -2.92 11.81 17.07
C PHE A 12 -3.06 10.37 16.57
N THR A 13 -2.44 10.00 15.45
CA THR A 13 -2.43 8.60 14.98
C THR A 13 -1.28 7.78 15.54
N GLY A 14 -0.28 8.42 16.14
CA GLY A 14 1.03 7.83 16.41
C GLY A 14 1.87 7.66 15.15
N ALA A 15 3.17 7.44 15.35
CA ALA A 15 4.15 7.31 14.27
C ALA A 15 3.79 6.18 13.28
N ARG A 16 3.43 5.00 13.80
CA ARG A 16 3.06 3.85 12.96
C ARG A 16 1.78 4.13 12.16
N GLY A 17 0.74 4.68 12.79
CA GLY A 17 -0.52 5.02 12.13
C GLY A 17 -0.33 6.04 11.00
N ALA A 18 0.52 7.04 11.19
CA ALA A 18 0.83 8.03 10.14
C ALA A 18 1.55 7.40 8.94
N VAL A 19 2.48 6.47 9.20
CA VAL A 19 3.16 5.72 8.14
C VAL A 19 2.20 4.78 7.41
N VAL A 20 1.34 4.04 8.12
CA VAL A 20 0.32 3.16 7.52
C VAL A 20 -0.64 3.96 6.63
N TYR A 21 -1.13 5.10 7.11
CA TYR A 21 -1.99 6.00 6.35
C TYR A 21 -1.32 6.48 5.05
N SER A 22 -0.08 6.95 5.16
CA SER A 22 0.69 7.47 4.02
C SER A 22 1.06 6.37 3.01
N PHE A 23 1.39 5.17 3.50
CA PHE A 23 1.66 4.01 2.68
C PHE A 23 0.42 3.58 1.89
N ALA A 24 -0.75 3.55 2.53
CA ALA A 24 -2.01 3.17 1.89
C ALA A 24 -2.38 4.12 0.75
N ILE A 25 -2.20 5.43 0.94
CA ILE A 25 -2.38 6.44 -0.12
C ILE A 25 -1.39 6.23 -1.26
N SER A 26 -0.11 6.05 -0.93
CA SER A 26 0.98 5.90 -1.92
C SER A 26 0.83 4.65 -2.77
N THR A 27 0.42 3.55 -2.15
CA THR A 27 0.12 2.30 -2.84
C THR A 27 -1.08 2.48 -3.77
N GLN A 28 -2.14 3.15 -3.32
CA GLN A 28 -3.35 3.38 -4.11
C GLN A 28 -3.15 4.35 -5.29
N ASN A 29 -2.23 5.30 -5.20
CA ASN A 29 -1.82 6.17 -6.30
C ASN A 29 -0.61 5.67 -7.09
N GLU A 30 -0.15 4.45 -6.83
CA GLU A 30 0.92 3.81 -7.59
C GLU A 30 2.24 4.61 -7.60
N CYS A 31 2.54 5.39 -6.55
CA CYS A 31 3.84 6.07 -6.42
C CYS A 31 4.90 5.09 -5.91
N LEU A 32 5.77 4.59 -6.80
CA LEU A 32 6.84 3.65 -6.45
C LEU A 32 7.81 4.23 -5.40
N LEU A 33 8.28 5.46 -5.60
CA LEU A 33 9.18 6.16 -4.67
C LEU A 33 8.58 6.23 -3.26
N CYS A 34 7.37 6.76 -3.18
CA CYS A 34 6.66 7.00 -1.93
C CYS A 34 6.35 5.67 -1.20
N THR A 35 5.87 4.67 -1.95
CA THR A 35 5.58 3.33 -1.40
C THR A 35 6.84 2.68 -0.83
N THR A 36 7.96 2.79 -1.55
CA THR A 36 9.25 2.22 -1.11
C THR A 36 9.81 2.95 0.11
N TYR A 37 9.66 4.28 0.14
CA TYR A 37 10.06 5.10 1.29
C TYR A 37 9.32 4.68 2.57
N PHE A 38 7.99 4.61 2.55
CA PHE A 38 7.22 4.24 3.75
C PHE A 38 7.45 2.78 4.16
N ARG A 39 7.66 1.89 3.20
CA ARG A 39 8.03 0.51 3.50
C ARG A 39 9.40 0.42 4.18
N ARG A 40 10.39 1.22 3.73
CA ARG A 40 11.69 1.32 4.42
C ARG A 40 11.54 1.85 5.83
N ALA A 41 10.69 2.86 6.05
CA ALA A 41 10.43 3.43 7.37
C ALA A 41 9.89 2.38 8.37
N LEU A 42 9.03 1.47 7.91
CA LEU A 42 8.52 0.35 8.71
C LEU A 42 9.57 -0.71 8.95
N LYS A 43 10.30 -1.13 7.91
CA LYS A 43 11.38 -2.13 8.02
C LYS A 43 12.46 -1.69 9.02
N ASN A 44 12.83 -0.41 9.03
CA ASN A 44 13.80 0.15 9.97
C ASN A 44 13.33 0.09 11.44
N ARG A 45 12.03 -0.07 11.67
CA ARG A 45 11.42 -0.24 13.00
C ARG A 45 11.20 -1.72 13.36
N GLY A 46 11.63 -2.64 12.49
CA GLY A 46 11.38 -4.08 12.63
C GLY A 46 9.95 -4.49 12.30
N GLU A 47 9.22 -3.65 11.56
CA GLU A 47 7.81 -3.82 11.26
C GLU A 47 7.61 -4.24 9.79
N ASP A 48 6.69 -5.17 9.53
CA ASP A 48 6.25 -5.56 8.18
C ASP A 48 4.75 -5.26 8.01
N ILE A 49 4.38 -4.70 6.87
CA ILE A 49 3.00 -4.33 6.52
C ILE A 49 2.53 -5.00 5.23
N ASN A 50 3.19 -6.06 4.76
CA ASN A 50 2.69 -6.90 3.66
C ASN A 50 1.42 -7.70 4.03
N GLY A 51 0.54 -7.10 4.84
CA GLY A 51 -0.86 -7.48 4.98
C GLY A 51 -1.19 -8.43 6.12
N ARG A 52 -0.36 -8.58 7.17
CA ARG A 52 -0.65 -9.58 8.20
C ARG A 52 -0.84 -9.10 9.65
N ASP A 53 -0.48 -7.86 10.01
CA ASP A 53 -0.63 -7.37 11.40
C ASP A 53 -1.04 -5.88 11.48
N LEU A 54 -2.08 -5.45 10.74
CA LEU A 54 -2.72 -4.16 11.05
C LEU A 54 -3.70 -4.34 12.20
N ASP A 55 -3.66 -3.45 13.19
CA ASP A 55 -4.74 -3.39 14.17
C ASP A 55 -6.01 -2.73 13.56
N ALA A 56 -7.13 -2.79 14.27
CA ALA A 56 -8.40 -2.24 13.78
C ALA A 56 -8.35 -0.72 13.49
N VAL A 57 -7.49 0.03 14.18
CA VAL A 57 -7.31 1.47 13.96
C VAL A 57 -6.50 1.70 12.69
N GLU A 58 -5.43 0.91 12.51
CA GLU A 58 -4.58 0.94 11.33
C GLU A 58 -5.32 0.50 10.08
N GLU A 59 -6.23 -0.48 10.19
CA GLU A 59 -7.14 -0.87 9.12
C GLU A 59 -8.07 0.28 8.72
N ASP A 60 -8.66 0.99 9.69
CA ASP A 60 -9.49 2.16 9.43
C ASP A 60 -8.70 3.28 8.75
N LEU A 61 -7.48 3.58 9.22
CA LEU A 61 -6.58 4.56 8.61
C LEU A 61 -6.21 4.15 7.17
N ALA A 62 -5.79 2.91 6.96
CA ALA A 62 -5.42 2.41 5.64
C ALA A 62 -6.61 2.44 4.67
N ALA A 63 -7.79 2.03 5.13
CA ALA A 63 -9.02 2.09 4.33
C ALA A 63 -9.38 3.53 3.97
N PHE A 64 -9.25 4.47 4.91
CA PHE A 64 -9.53 5.88 4.67
C PHE A 64 -8.53 6.50 3.70
N GLY A 65 -7.25 6.15 3.81
CA GLY A 65 -6.20 6.57 2.88
C GLY A 65 -6.48 6.12 1.45
N ARG A 66 -6.82 4.84 1.26
CA ARG A 66 -7.22 4.31 -0.05
C ARG A 66 -8.48 4.99 -0.60
N ALA A 67 -9.47 5.24 0.25
CA ALA A 67 -10.72 5.89 -0.15
C ALA A 67 -10.50 7.34 -0.62
N ILE A 68 -9.62 8.09 0.07
CA ILE A 68 -9.21 9.44 -0.35
C ILE A 68 -8.50 9.39 -1.70
N ALA A 69 -7.54 8.48 -1.87
CA ALA A 69 -6.72 8.39 -3.08
C ALA A 69 -7.46 7.90 -4.33
N SER A 70 -8.51 7.08 -4.18
CA SER A 70 -9.22 6.46 -5.32
C SER A 70 -10.51 7.17 -5.71
N ALA A 71 -11.36 7.50 -4.73
CA ALA A 71 -12.73 7.98 -4.97
C ALA A 71 -12.99 9.38 -4.42
N HIS A 72 -12.04 9.94 -3.67
CA HIS A 72 -12.18 11.17 -2.89
C HIS A 72 -13.41 11.13 -1.95
N ARG A 73 -13.83 9.92 -1.56
CA ARG A 73 -15.01 9.66 -0.74
C ARG A 73 -14.80 8.37 0.04
N ALA A 74 -15.18 8.37 1.31
CA ALA A 74 -15.14 7.21 2.18
C ALA A 74 -16.55 6.85 2.67
N ASP A 75 -16.73 5.60 3.11
CA ASP A 75 -17.98 5.16 3.72
C ASP A 75 -18.31 5.98 4.98
N ARG A 76 -19.61 6.26 5.21
CA ARG A 76 -20.04 7.10 6.34
C ARG A 76 -19.73 6.47 7.68
N SER A 77 -19.77 5.14 7.81
CA SER A 77 -19.43 4.47 9.07
C SER A 77 -17.94 4.61 9.38
N LEU A 78 -17.08 4.51 8.37
CA LEU A 78 -15.63 4.73 8.51
C LEU A 78 -15.33 6.18 8.92
N VAL A 79 -15.95 7.15 8.24
CA VAL A 79 -15.84 8.58 8.60
C VAL A 79 -16.32 8.81 10.04
N GLY A 80 -17.42 8.16 10.44
CA GLY A 80 -17.95 8.21 11.80
C GLY A 80 -16.95 7.72 12.84
N ARG A 81 -16.37 6.53 12.65
CA ARG A 81 -15.37 5.95 13.57
C ARG A 81 -14.13 6.82 13.71
N LEU A 82 -13.60 7.34 12.60
CA LEU A 82 -12.43 8.21 12.61
C LEU A 82 -12.72 9.56 13.27
N ARG A 83 -13.91 10.13 13.04
CA ARG A 83 -14.35 11.36 13.71
C ARG A 83 -14.56 11.17 15.20
N GLU A 84 -15.12 10.04 15.62
CA GLU A 84 -15.28 9.71 17.04
C GLU A 84 -13.91 9.59 17.72
N ARG A 85 -12.95 8.95 17.04
CA ARG A 85 -11.60 8.72 17.56
C ARG A 85 -10.73 9.98 17.63
N TYR A 86 -10.74 10.80 16.58
CA TYR A 86 -9.80 11.92 16.41
C TYR A 86 -10.46 13.31 16.42
N GLY A 87 -11.77 13.36 16.60
CA GLY A 87 -12.53 14.61 16.54
C GLY A 87 -12.65 15.18 15.12
N ALA A 88 -13.33 16.34 15.02
CA ALA A 88 -13.51 17.03 13.74
C ALA A 88 -12.18 17.56 13.18
N GLU A 89 -11.33 18.11 14.04
CA GLU A 89 -10.03 18.66 13.63
C GLU A 89 -9.09 17.57 13.13
N GLY A 90 -9.01 16.42 13.81
CA GLY A 90 -8.21 15.29 13.36
C GLY A 90 -8.69 14.73 12.01
N LEU A 91 -10.01 14.67 11.78
CA LEU A 91 -10.55 14.26 10.48
C LEU A 91 -10.18 15.25 9.37
N VAL A 92 -10.25 16.56 9.63
CA VAL A 92 -9.82 17.59 8.67
C VAL A 92 -8.32 17.48 8.40
N ALA A 93 -7.50 17.24 9.43
CA ALA A 93 -6.06 17.04 9.28
C ALA A 93 -5.75 15.79 8.43
N LEU A 94 -6.43 14.66 8.67
CA LEU A 94 -6.30 13.46 7.82
C LEU A 94 -6.63 13.77 6.36
N VAL A 95 -7.77 14.40 6.08
CA VAL A 95 -8.17 14.74 4.70
C VAL A 95 -7.17 15.70 4.06
N GLY A 96 -6.79 16.77 4.75
CA GLY A 96 -5.83 17.76 4.25
C GLY A 96 -4.47 17.15 3.95
N PHE A 97 -3.98 16.30 4.86
CA PHE A 97 -2.73 15.58 4.65
C PHE A 97 -2.84 14.56 3.51
N GLY A 98 -3.95 13.84 3.42
CA GLY A 98 -4.20 12.89 2.33
C GLY A 98 -4.17 13.55 0.95
N ILE A 99 -4.79 14.73 0.81
CA ILE A 99 -4.73 15.51 -0.44
C ILE A 99 -3.30 15.95 -0.75
N LEU A 100 -2.56 16.43 0.26
CA LEU A 100 -1.16 16.82 0.09
C LEU A 100 -0.30 15.62 -0.35
N MET A 101 -0.53 14.45 0.23
CA MET A 101 0.13 13.20 -0.14
C MET A 101 -0.15 12.80 -1.58
N ILE A 102 -1.42 12.85 -2.03
CA ILE A 102 -1.77 12.61 -3.44
C ILE A 102 -0.98 13.57 -4.35
N GLY A 103 -0.95 14.86 -4.01
CA GLY A 103 -0.18 15.85 -4.77
C GLY A 103 1.31 15.53 -4.84
N ASN A 104 1.92 15.15 -3.71
CA ASN A 104 3.32 14.74 -3.64
C ASN A 104 3.60 13.49 -4.48
N ASN A 105 2.71 12.49 -4.42
CA ASN A 105 2.80 11.28 -5.23
C ASN A 105 2.77 11.62 -6.74
N ILE A 106 1.84 12.48 -7.15
CA ILE A 106 1.73 12.93 -8.54
C ILE A 106 3.00 13.66 -8.98
N VAL A 107 3.53 14.59 -8.18
CA VAL A 107 4.77 15.31 -8.51
C VAL A 107 5.93 14.35 -8.70
N ASN A 108 6.12 13.40 -7.78
CA ASN A 108 7.22 12.43 -7.87
C ASN A 108 7.09 11.52 -9.09
N SER A 109 5.88 11.02 -9.37
CA SER A 109 5.64 10.19 -10.55
C SER A 109 5.78 10.97 -11.85
N PHE A 110 5.26 12.21 -11.90
CA PHE A 110 5.30 13.05 -13.10
C PHE A 110 6.72 13.50 -13.46
N LEU A 111 7.55 13.75 -12.46
CA LEU A 111 8.96 14.13 -12.64
C LEU A 111 9.90 12.92 -12.73
N GLU A 112 9.36 11.70 -12.69
CA GLU A 112 10.15 10.45 -12.70
C GLU A 112 11.28 10.47 -11.66
N VAL A 113 10.98 10.96 -10.46
CA VAL A 113 11.99 11.08 -9.39
C VAL A 113 12.54 9.70 -9.06
N GLU A 114 13.84 9.53 -9.25
CA GLU A 114 14.50 8.26 -9.00
C GLU A 114 14.48 7.87 -7.52
N LEU A 115 14.38 6.57 -7.27
CA LEU A 115 14.63 5.99 -5.95
C LEU A 115 16.07 6.27 -5.53
N ASP A 116 16.31 6.69 -4.29
CA ASP A 116 17.67 6.68 -3.73
C ASP A 116 18.26 5.25 -3.76
N PRO A 117 19.59 5.07 -3.86
CA PRO A 117 20.21 3.74 -3.90
C PRO A 117 19.72 2.79 -2.79
N GLY A 118 19.61 3.27 -1.55
CA GLY A 118 19.11 2.46 -0.44
C GLY A 118 17.60 2.11 -0.53
N LEU A 119 16.81 2.85 -1.31
CA LEU A 119 15.43 2.49 -1.61
C LEU A 119 15.35 1.50 -2.78
N ARG A 120 16.22 1.63 -3.79
CA ARG A 120 16.34 0.66 -4.91
C ARG A 120 16.62 -0.75 -4.41
N ASP A 121 17.62 -0.90 -3.54
CA ASP A 121 17.96 -2.22 -2.97
C ASP A 121 16.77 -2.89 -2.27
N LEU A 122 15.95 -2.09 -1.58
CA LEU A 122 14.74 -2.59 -0.92
C LEU A 122 13.68 -2.99 -1.95
N ALA A 123 13.47 -2.18 -2.99
CA ALA A 123 12.50 -2.48 -4.04
C ALA A 123 12.84 -3.80 -4.75
N ASP A 124 14.12 -4.03 -5.06
CA ASP A 124 14.59 -5.25 -5.69
C ASP A 124 14.41 -6.49 -4.80
N GLU A 125 14.76 -6.37 -3.51
CA GLU A 125 14.56 -7.44 -2.51
C GLU A 125 13.08 -7.86 -2.44
N LEU A 126 12.17 -6.89 -2.42
CA LEU A 126 10.73 -7.14 -2.33
C LEU A 126 10.16 -7.71 -3.61
N ALA A 127 10.64 -7.26 -4.77
CA ALA A 127 10.26 -7.83 -6.06
C ALA A 127 10.66 -9.31 -6.13
N ALA A 128 11.86 -9.65 -5.66
CA ALA A 128 12.32 -11.04 -5.60
C ALA A 128 11.48 -11.90 -4.63
N GLN A 129 11.12 -11.36 -3.46
CA GLN A 129 10.23 -12.03 -2.50
C GLN A 129 8.85 -12.31 -3.10
N ALA A 130 8.21 -11.31 -3.72
CA ALA A 130 6.91 -11.46 -4.34
C ALA A 130 6.92 -12.49 -5.48
N GLN A 131 7.98 -12.53 -6.29
CA GLN A 131 8.16 -13.55 -7.33
C GLN A 131 8.28 -14.96 -6.74
N ALA A 132 9.01 -15.11 -5.63
CA ALA A 132 9.16 -16.39 -4.95
C ALA A 132 7.83 -16.90 -4.37
N GLU A 133 7.05 -16.02 -3.74
CA GLU A 133 5.72 -16.34 -3.20
C GLU A 133 4.73 -16.72 -4.30
N LEU A 134 4.71 -15.98 -5.42
CA LEU A 134 3.89 -16.31 -6.59
C LEU A 134 4.25 -17.69 -7.15
N ALA A 135 5.54 -17.97 -7.32
CA ALA A 135 6.01 -19.27 -7.80
C ALA A 135 5.64 -20.40 -6.83
N GLU A 136 5.63 -20.14 -5.52
CA GLU A 136 5.18 -21.11 -4.51
C GLU A 136 3.66 -21.33 -4.55
N HIS A 137 2.89 -20.26 -4.72
CA HIS A 137 1.45 -20.33 -4.89
C HIS A 137 1.08 -21.13 -6.16
N GLU A 138 1.75 -20.86 -7.29
CA GLU A 138 1.57 -21.62 -8.54
C GLU A 138 1.92 -23.10 -8.37
N ARG A 139 3.02 -23.42 -7.69
CA ARG A 139 3.40 -24.82 -7.39
C ARG A 139 2.39 -25.52 -6.50
N SER A 140 1.81 -24.83 -5.51
CA SER A 140 0.82 -25.39 -4.58
C SER A 140 -0.58 -25.53 -5.16
N HIS A 141 -0.92 -24.76 -6.20
CA HIS A 141 -2.22 -24.80 -6.90
C HIS A 141 -2.15 -25.48 -8.27
N ALA A 142 -0.98 -25.99 -8.67
CA ALA A 142 -0.84 -26.83 -9.85
C ALA A 142 -1.61 -28.15 -9.65
N VAL A 143 -2.70 -28.34 -10.39
CA VAL A 143 -3.40 -29.63 -10.46
C VAL A 143 -2.48 -30.66 -11.12
N PRO A 144 -2.05 -31.74 -10.44
CA PRO A 144 -1.19 -32.72 -11.06
C PRO A 144 -2.01 -33.56 -12.06
N GLY A 145 -1.65 -33.50 -13.35
CA GLY A 145 -1.96 -34.58 -14.30
C GLY A 145 -3.01 -34.34 -15.38
N LEU A 146 -2.98 -33.22 -16.12
CA LEU A 146 -3.52 -33.22 -17.48
C LEU A 146 -2.39 -33.47 -18.49
N VAL A 147 -1.95 -34.73 -18.57
CA VAL A 147 -1.21 -35.19 -19.74
C VAL A 147 -2.22 -35.35 -20.87
N VAL A 148 -2.33 -34.35 -21.74
CA VAL A 148 -3.11 -34.47 -22.98
C VAL A 148 -2.34 -35.43 -23.89
N ALA A 149 -2.77 -36.69 -23.95
CA ALA A 149 -2.23 -37.67 -24.87
C ALA A 149 -2.50 -37.22 -26.33
N PRO A 150 -1.54 -37.38 -27.26
CA PRO A 150 -1.75 -37.01 -28.65
C PRO A 150 -2.79 -37.93 -29.29
N ALA A 151 -3.83 -37.34 -29.88
CA ALA A 151 -4.85 -38.07 -30.62
C ALA A 151 -4.21 -38.79 -31.82
N THR A 152 -4.25 -40.12 -31.81
CA THR A 152 -3.89 -40.94 -32.97
C THR A 152 -4.96 -40.75 -34.05
N SER A 153 -4.58 -40.04 -35.12
CA SER A 153 -5.36 -39.92 -36.35
C SER A 153 -5.50 -41.29 -37.01
N GLY A 154 -6.66 -41.92 -36.86
CA GLY A 154 -7.05 -43.09 -37.64
C GLY A 154 -7.34 -42.69 -39.09
N ALA A 155 -6.56 -43.23 -40.01
CA ALA A 155 -6.80 -43.14 -41.44
C ALA A 155 -7.98 -44.05 -41.83
N HIS A 156 -9.01 -43.49 -42.44
CA HIS A 156 -9.98 -44.23 -43.24
C HIS A 156 -9.71 -43.96 -44.72
N ALA A 157 -9.39 -45.02 -45.46
CA ALA A 157 -9.54 -45.15 -46.90
C ALA A 157 -10.41 -46.39 -47.15
#